data_AF-A0A0V8QH47-F1
#
_entry.id   AF-A0A0V8QH47-F1
#
_cell.length_a   1.000
_cell.length_b   1.000
_cell.length_c   1.000
_cell.angle_alpha   90.00
_cell.angle_beta   90.00
_cell.angle_gamma   90.00
#
_symmetry.space_group_name_H-M   'P 1'
#
loop_
_entity.id
_entity.type
_entity.pdbx_description
1 polymer ?
#
loop_
_entity_poly.entity_id
_entity_poly.type
_entity_poly.pdbx_seq_one_letter_code
_entity_poly.pdbx_strand_id
1 'polypeptide(L)'
;MDYQEILSEKDRYWLNIIQECRASGKSDFQWLQENNIAAPTFYYHVKQLRKKACEIPSRNGSCKNEVQEVVPLIIEDDEGASQTLLETVPDNAVAVRLTVHGISVEISTGATQEIIQNTLSALRFLC
;
A
#
# COMPACT_ATOMS: atom_id res chain seq x y z
N MET A 1 -18.57 2.77 14.61
CA MET A 1 -19.10 3.89 13.82
C MET A 1 -18.85 3.52 12.37
N ASP A 2 -19.87 3.03 11.70
CA ASP A 2 -19.76 2.55 10.32
C ASP A 2 -19.80 3.76 9.38
N TYR A 3 -18.62 4.20 8.95
CA TYR A 3 -18.44 5.24 7.93
C TYR A 3 -18.78 4.71 6.52
N GLN A 4 -19.88 3.98 6.38
CA GLN A 4 -20.48 3.72 5.06
C GLN A 4 -21.32 4.94 4.68
N GLU A 5 -20.61 6.05 4.48
CA GLU A 5 -21.16 7.28 3.93
C GLU A 5 -21.82 6.95 2.58
N ILE A 6 -23.06 7.38 2.43
CA ILE A 6 -24.04 7.05 1.39
C ILE A 6 -23.41 7.00 0.00
N LEU A 7 -22.96 5.80 -0.41
CA LEU A 7 -22.48 5.57 -1.77
C LEU A 7 -23.66 5.74 -2.72
N SER A 8 -23.51 6.62 -3.71
CA SER A 8 -24.50 6.79 -4.77
C SER A 8 -24.66 5.47 -5.53
N GLU A 9 -25.82 5.26 -6.16
CA GLU A 9 -26.06 4.11 -7.03
C GLU A 9 -24.97 3.99 -8.12
N LYS A 10 -24.49 5.13 -8.62
CA LYS A 10 -23.34 5.20 -9.53
C LYS A 10 -22.04 4.71 -8.90
N ASP A 11 -21.78 5.05 -7.64
CA ASP A 11 -20.56 4.63 -6.95
C ASP A 11 -20.57 3.11 -6.75
N ARG A 12 -21.72 2.54 -6.36
CA ARG A 12 -21.90 1.09 -6.20
C ARG A 12 -21.72 0.34 -7.51
N TYR A 13 -22.28 0.85 -8.60
CA TYR A 13 -22.07 0.31 -9.94
C TYR A 13 -20.58 0.25 -10.29
N TRP A 14 -19.86 1.36 -10.11
CA TRP A 14 -18.43 1.38 -10.42
C TRP A 14 -17.58 0.51 -9.49
N LEU A 15 -17.96 0.37 -8.22
CA LEU A 15 -17.31 -0.58 -7.31
C LEU A 15 -17.44 -2.02 -7.81
N ASN A 16 -18.64 -2.42 -8.23
CA ASN A 16 -18.89 -3.74 -8.77
C ASN A 16 -18.09 -3.98 -10.07
N ILE A 17 -18.10 -3.02 -11.00
CA ILE A 17 -17.27 -3.08 -12.22
C ILE A 17 -15.78 -3.24 -11.90
N ILE A 18 -15.27 -2.51 -10.90
CA ILE A 18 -13.87 -2.65 -10.48
C ILE A 18 -13.63 -4.04 -9.88
N GLN A 19 -14.54 -4.54 -9.03
CA GLN A 19 -14.43 -5.88 -8.45
C GLN A 19 -14.43 -6.97 -9.53
N GLU A 20 -15.31 -6.89 -10.52
CA GLU A 20 -15.35 -7.84 -11.65
C GLU A 20 -14.07 -7.78 -12.48
N CYS A 21 -13.57 -6.57 -12.78
CA CYS A 21 -12.30 -6.38 -13.45
C CYS A 21 -11.15 -7.07 -12.69
N ARG A 22 -11.09 -6.92 -11.36
CA ARG A 22 -10.09 -7.60 -10.51
C ARG A 22 -10.33 -9.11 -10.38
N ALA A 23 -11.57 -9.56 -10.30
CA ALA A 23 -11.88 -10.99 -10.20
C ALA A 23 -11.65 -11.72 -11.52
N SER A 24 -11.64 -11.02 -12.66
CA SER A 24 -11.49 -11.61 -14.00
C SER A 24 -10.16 -12.32 -14.26
N GLY A 25 -9.13 -12.04 -13.45
CA GLY A 25 -7.77 -12.54 -13.69
C GLY A 25 -7.07 -11.96 -14.92
N LYS A 26 -7.71 -11.03 -15.64
CA LYS A 26 -7.14 -10.33 -16.80
C LYS A 26 -6.45 -9.03 -16.38
N SER A 27 -5.64 -8.47 -17.28
CA SER A 27 -5.13 -7.11 -17.09
C SER A 27 -6.27 -6.09 -17.25
N ASP A 28 -6.22 -4.97 -16.51
CA ASP A 28 -7.22 -3.89 -16.61
C ASP A 28 -7.42 -3.47 -18.07
N PHE A 29 -6.33 -3.32 -18.83
CA PHE A 29 -6.41 -2.91 -20.22
C PHE A 29 -7.23 -3.90 -21.07
N GLN A 30 -6.94 -5.19 -20.95
CA GLN A 30 -7.64 -6.24 -21.69
C GLN A 30 -9.11 -6.33 -21.26
N TRP A 31 -9.39 -6.30 -19.96
CA TRP A 31 -10.76 -6.39 -19.46
C TRP A 31 -11.59 -5.18 -19.90
N LEU A 32 -11.02 -3.98 -19.85
CA LEU A 32 -11.69 -2.75 -20.30
C LEU A 32 -11.98 -2.77 -21.81
N GLN A 33 -11.05 -3.29 -22.61
CA GLN A 33 -11.24 -3.48 -24.06
C GLN A 33 -12.41 -4.42 -24.34
N GLU A 34 -12.45 -5.59 -23.69
CA GLU A 34 -13.50 -6.60 -23.88
C GLU A 34 -14.89 -6.10 -23.42
N ASN A 35 -14.93 -5.32 -22.34
CA ASN A 35 -16.18 -4.77 -21.78
C ASN A 35 -16.57 -3.41 -22.38
N ASN A 36 -15.84 -2.92 -23.39
CA ASN A 36 -16.08 -1.62 -24.05
C ASN A 36 -16.12 -0.43 -23.07
N ILE A 37 -15.29 -0.46 -22.02
CA ILE A 37 -15.20 0.60 -21.03
C ILE A 37 -13.98 1.47 -21.35
N ALA A 38 -14.20 2.77 -21.51
CA ALA A 38 -13.12 3.72 -21.75
C ALA A 38 -12.20 3.81 -20.52
N ALA A 39 -10.90 3.60 -20.73
CA ALA A 39 -9.90 3.65 -19.67
C ALA A 39 -9.91 4.96 -18.85
N PRO A 40 -10.04 6.16 -19.45
CA PRO A 40 -10.10 7.41 -18.67
C PRO A 40 -11.28 7.43 -17.70
N THR A 41 -12.46 6.93 -18.13
CA THR A 41 -13.66 6.85 -17.31
C THR A 41 -13.47 5.89 -16.14
N PHE A 42 -12.90 4.70 -16.41
CA PHE A 42 -12.61 3.73 -15.37
C PHE A 42 -11.68 4.29 -14.29
N TYR A 43 -10.52 4.84 -14.69
CA TYR A 43 -9.55 5.37 -13.73
C TYR A 43 -10.05 6.63 -13.01
N TYR A 44 -10.89 7.44 -13.66
CA TYR A 44 -11.60 8.53 -13.00
C TYR A 44 -12.44 8.02 -11.83
N HIS A 45 -13.28 7.00 -12.05
CA HIS A 45 -14.15 6.47 -11.01
C HIS A 45 -13.39 5.75 -9.90
N VAL A 46 -12.31 5.02 -10.23
CA VAL A 46 -11.36 4.49 -9.23
C VAL A 46 -10.85 5.62 -8.34
N LYS A 47 -10.42 6.74 -8.92
CA LYS A 47 -9.93 7.89 -8.15
C LYS A 47 -11.00 8.50 -7.25
N GLN A 48 -12.23 8.67 -7.75
CA GLN A 48 -13.34 9.23 -6.95
C GLN A 48 -13.72 8.31 -5.78
N LEU A 49 -13.78 7.00 -6.01
CA LEU A 49 -14.09 6.02 -4.98
C LEU A 49 -13.02 5.98 -3.88
N ARG A 50 -11.72 6.12 -4.22
CA ARG A 50 -10.65 6.24 -3.22
C ARG A 50 -10.80 7.47 -2.34
N LYS A 51 -11.25 8.60 -2.91
CA LYS A 51 -11.52 9.83 -2.13
C LYS A 51 -12.65 9.64 -1.13
N LYS A 52 -13.63 8.78 -1.45
CA LYS A 52 -14.76 8.41 -0.59
C LYS A 52 -14.41 7.28 0.39
N ALA A 53 -13.12 7.05 0.65
CA ALA A 53 -12.62 5.99 1.53
C ALA A 53 -13.15 4.57 1.20
N CYS A 54 -13.55 4.33 -0.05
CA CYS A 54 -13.97 2.99 -0.46
C CYS A 54 -12.77 2.06 -0.52
N GLU A 55 -12.94 0.83 -0.03
CA GLU A 55 -11.98 -0.25 -0.21
C GLU A 55 -11.93 -0.64 -1.69
N ILE A 56 -10.97 -0.07 -2.42
CA ILE A 56 -10.72 -0.47 -3.80
C ILE A 56 -9.68 -1.59 -3.80
N PRO A 57 -10.02 -2.78 -4.30
CA PRO A 57 -9.07 -3.88 -4.39
C PRO A 57 -7.82 -3.44 -5.17
N SER A 58 -6.66 -3.82 -4.62
CA SER A 58 -5.37 -3.46 -5.21
C SER A 58 -5.31 -3.94 -6.66
N ARG A 59 -4.54 -3.24 -7.50
CA ARG A 59 -4.37 -3.67 -8.87
C ARG A 59 -3.85 -5.10 -8.85
N ASN A 60 -4.44 -5.96 -9.68
CA ASN A 60 -3.82 -7.23 -10.03
C ASN A 60 -2.53 -6.86 -10.76
N GLY A 61 -1.51 -6.55 -9.99
CA GLY A 61 -0.15 -6.52 -10.43
C GLY A 61 0.06 -7.94 -10.91
N SER A 62 0.00 -8.13 -12.21
CA SER A 62 0.93 -9.05 -12.82
C SER A 62 2.33 -8.55 -12.43
N CYS A 63 2.75 -8.86 -11.21
CA CYS A 63 4.06 -9.46 -11.06
C CYS A 63 3.93 -10.73 -11.89
N LYS A 64 4.15 -10.59 -13.21
CA LYS A 64 4.71 -11.70 -13.94
C LYS A 64 5.98 -11.95 -13.15
N ASN A 65 5.96 -12.97 -12.29
CA ASN A 65 7.18 -13.68 -11.97
C ASN A 65 7.62 -14.23 -13.34
N GLU A 66 8.20 -13.37 -14.17
CA GLU A 66 9.15 -13.80 -15.17
C GLU A 66 10.22 -14.43 -14.31
N VAL A 67 10.12 -15.75 -14.18
CA VAL A 67 11.10 -16.60 -13.53
C VAL A 67 12.39 -16.27 -14.28
N GLN A 68 13.18 -15.37 -13.71
CA GLN A 68 14.52 -15.13 -14.19
C GLN A 68 15.23 -16.47 -14.04
N GLU A 69 15.81 -16.97 -15.14
CA GLU A 69 16.69 -18.12 -15.12
C GLU A 69 17.95 -17.70 -14.36
N VAL A 70 17.91 -17.86 -13.03
CA VAL A 70 19.01 -17.50 -12.15
C VAL A 70 19.99 -18.67 -12.10
N VAL A 71 21.17 -18.46 -12.66
CA VAL A 71 22.31 -19.37 -12.47
C VAL A 71 22.83 -19.17 -11.05
N PRO A 72 22.94 -20.24 -10.22
CA PRO A 72 23.57 -20.13 -8.91
C PRO A 72 25.03 -19.71 -9.08
N LEU A 73 25.36 -18.51 -8.64
CA LEU A 73 26.75 -18.12 -8.45
C LEU A 73 27.22 -18.78 -7.16
N ILE A 74 28.13 -19.74 -7.28
CA ILE A 74 28.83 -20.30 -6.12
C ILE A 74 29.80 -19.22 -5.68
N ILE A 75 29.45 -18.51 -4.62
CA ILE A 75 30.36 -17.63 -3.91
C ILE A 75 31.14 -18.55 -2.98
N GLU A 76 32.40 -18.81 -3.32
CA GLU A 76 33.33 -19.51 -2.43
C GLU A 76 33.67 -18.54 -1.28
N ASP A 77 32.87 -18.58 -0.21
CA ASP A 77 33.22 -17.94 1.04
C ASP A 77 34.23 -18.83 1.77
N ASP A 78 35.46 -18.34 1.81
CA ASP A 78 36.53 -18.80 2.68
C ASP A 78 36.03 -18.86 4.13
N GLU A 79 36.44 -19.90 4.83
CA GLU A 79 35.82 -20.41 6.05
C GLU A 79 35.74 -19.40 7.19
N GLY A 80 34.54 -19.15 7.72
CA GLY A 80 34.40 -18.67 9.10
C GLY A 80 33.17 -17.82 9.42
N ALA A 81 32.04 -18.48 9.66
CA ALA A 81 31.09 -18.23 10.76
C ALA A 81 29.65 -18.49 10.30
N SER A 82 28.99 -19.46 10.95
CA SER A 82 27.52 -19.55 10.96
C SER A 82 26.94 -18.22 11.43
N GLN A 83 26.36 -17.46 10.51
CA GLN A 83 25.51 -16.33 10.87
C GLN A 83 24.06 -16.79 10.73
N THR A 84 23.50 -17.10 11.90
CA THR A 84 22.08 -17.02 12.24
C THR A 84 21.39 -15.96 11.37
N LEU A 85 20.32 -16.37 10.71
CA LEU A 85 19.41 -15.50 9.95
C LEU A 85 18.77 -14.52 10.95
N LEU A 86 19.48 -13.43 11.25
CA LEU A 86 18.93 -12.28 11.93
C LEU A 86 18.17 -11.53 10.86
N GLU A 87 16.85 -11.65 10.91
CA GLU A 87 15.93 -10.80 10.19
C GLU A 87 16.17 -9.37 10.69
N THR A 88 17.06 -8.65 10.03
CA THR A 88 17.33 -7.25 10.30
C THR A 88 16.09 -6.48 9.87
N VAL A 89 15.17 -6.27 10.81
CA VAL A 89 14.14 -5.23 10.69
C VAL A 89 14.90 -3.95 10.28
N PRO A 90 14.54 -3.30 9.16
CA PRO A 90 15.21 -2.08 8.79
C PRO A 90 15.06 -1.08 9.94
N ASP A 91 16.17 -0.52 10.38
CA ASP A 91 16.30 0.40 11.54
C ASP A 91 15.42 1.66 11.42
N ASN A 92 14.82 1.86 10.25
CA ASN A 92 13.90 2.96 9.92
C ASN A 92 12.43 2.52 9.78
N ALA A 93 12.04 1.36 10.31
CA ALA A 93 10.63 0.97 10.34
C ALA A 93 9.83 2.00 11.17
N VAL A 94 8.81 2.61 10.58
CA VAL A 94 7.96 3.59 11.26
C VAL A 94 6.93 2.84 12.10
N ALA A 95 6.97 3.02 13.42
CA ALA A 95 6.02 2.41 14.35
C ALA A 95 4.72 3.22 14.45
N VAL A 96 4.82 4.54 14.47
CA VAL A 96 3.69 5.45 14.69
C VAL A 96 3.79 6.63 13.74
N ARG A 97 2.69 6.98 13.08
CA ARG A 97 2.56 8.17 12.25
C ARG A 97 1.34 8.99 12.68
N LEU A 98 1.55 10.27 12.94
CA LEU A 98 0.53 11.23 13.37
C LEU A 98 0.36 12.29 12.29
N THR A 99 -0.88 12.58 11.88
CA THR A 99 -1.17 13.63 10.90
C THR A 99 -2.12 14.66 11.50
N VAL A 100 -1.65 15.89 11.69
CA VAL A 100 -2.39 17.01 12.30
C VAL A 100 -2.31 18.23 11.40
N HIS A 101 -3.44 18.75 10.93
CA HIS A 101 -3.53 19.95 10.07
C HIS A 101 -2.57 19.96 8.86
N GLY A 102 -2.26 18.79 8.30
CA GLY A 102 -1.35 18.64 7.15
C GLY A 102 0.13 18.45 7.51
N ILE A 103 0.48 18.45 8.79
CA ILE A 103 1.82 18.08 9.29
C ILE A 103 1.82 16.59 9.63
N SER A 104 2.81 15.85 9.14
CA SER A 104 3.03 14.43 9.44
C SER A 104 4.24 14.27 10.36
N VAL A 105 4.06 13.59 11.49
CA VAL A 105 5.11 13.23 12.44
C VAL A 105 5.25 11.72 12.46
N GLU A 106 6.46 11.22 12.25
CA GLU A 106 6.77 9.78 12.21
C GLU A 106 7.72 9.42 13.35
N ILE A 107 7.39 8.37 14.08
CA ILE A 107 8.19 7.81 15.18
C ILE A 107 8.63 6.41 14.75
N SER A 108 9.95 6.17 14.71
CA SER A 108 10.54 4.89 14.36
C SER A 108 10.34 3.84 15.46
N THR A 109 10.41 2.55 15.10
CA THR A 109 10.34 1.41 16.03
C THR A 109 11.47 1.42 17.05
N GLY A 110 12.61 2.07 16.74
CA GLY A 110 13.75 2.23 17.65
C GLY A 110 13.68 3.47 18.55
N ALA A 111 12.62 4.28 18.50
CA ALA A 111 12.53 5.50 19.29
C ALA A 111 12.47 5.20 20.80
N THR A 112 13.35 5.82 21.57
CA THR A 112 13.34 5.70 23.03
C THR A 112 12.14 6.43 23.62
N GLN A 113 11.73 6.01 24.83
CA GLN A 113 10.65 6.65 25.56
C GLN A 113 10.87 8.16 25.74
N GLU A 114 12.10 8.60 25.96
CA GLU A 114 12.46 10.01 26.11
C GLU A 114 12.19 10.79 24.82
N ILE A 115 12.58 10.24 23.66
CA ILE A 115 12.32 10.86 22.35
C ILE A 115 10.80 10.97 22.15
N ILE A 116 10.05 9.91 22.40
CA ILE A 116 8.59 9.90 22.25
C ILE A 116 7.94 10.98 23.14
N GLN A 117 8.34 11.05 24.42
CA GLN A 117 7.80 12.03 25.36
C GLN A 117 8.17 13.46 25.00
N ASN A 118 9.42 13.71 24.58
CA ASN A 118 9.87 15.03 24.17
C ASN A 118 9.16 15.49 22.89
N THR A 119 9.00 14.59 21.90
CA THR A 119 8.26 14.88 20.68
C THR A 119 6.80 15.21 20.99
N LEU A 120 6.11 14.39 21.78
CA LEU A 120 4.70 14.65 22.15
C LEU A 120 4.55 15.95 22.98
N SER A 121 5.49 16.23 23.88
CA SER A 121 5.50 17.47 24.66
C SER A 121 5.70 18.68 23.77
N ALA A 122 6.63 18.63 22.81
CA ALA A 122 6.86 19.68 21.83
C ALA A 122 5.60 19.94 20.97
N LEU A 123 4.93 18.88 20.54
CA LEU A 123 3.68 18.98 19.77
C LEU A 123 2.54 19.62 20.59
N ARG A 124 2.49 19.37 21.90
CA ARG A 124 1.51 20.01 22.79
C ARG A 124 1.68 21.53 22.86
N PHE A 125 2.87 22.08 22.66
CA PHE A 125 3.08 23.54 22.63
C PHE A 125 2.66 24.19 21.30
N LEU A 126 2.37 23.39 20.27
CA LEU A 126 1.94 23.84 18.95
C LEU A 126 0.40 23.85 18.78
N CYS A 127 -0.34 23.43 19.81
CA CYS A 127 -1.81 23.42 19.88
C CYS A 127 -2.26 24.13 21.16
#